data_AF-H0IXI5-F1
#
_entry.id   AF-H0IXI5-F1
#
_cell.length_a   1.000
_cell.length_b   1.000
_cell.length_c   1.000
_cell.angle_alpha   90.00
_cell.angle_beta   90.00
_cell.angle_gamma   90.00
#
_symmetry.space_group_name_H-M   'P 1'
#
loop_
_entity.id
_entity.type
_entity.pdbx_description
1 polymer ?
#
loop_
_entity_poly.entity_id
_entity_poly.type
_entity_poly.pdbx_seq_one_letter_code
_entity_poly.pdbx_strand_id
1 'polypeptide(L)'
;MRVLAIISNVFLLIVVVLLIVDSGWPYELIYQLMLLVFFAAPIISIFALVQSNLAKSESWLGLFMQRKKLEEKEKLRNLQK
;
A
#
# COMPACT_ATOMS: atom_id res chain seq x y z
N MET A 1 6.59 2.46 3.60
CA MET A 1 5.98 1.11 3.50
C MET A 1 5.02 0.98 2.32
N ARG A 2 3.99 1.82 2.17
CA ARG A 2 2.97 1.65 1.11
C ARG A 2 3.50 1.73 -0.33
N VAL A 3 4.36 2.72 -0.62
CA VAL A 3 4.99 2.88 -1.94
C VAL A 3 5.85 1.64 -2.27
N LEU A 4 6.63 1.15 -1.30
CA LEU A 4 7.38 -0.09 -1.45
C LEU A 4 6.47 -1.29 -1.70
N ALA A 5 5.31 -1.38 -1.03
CA ALA A 5 4.34 -2.44 -1.27
C ALA A 5 3.75 -2.38 -2.68
N ILE A 6 3.41 -1.19 -3.19
CA ILE A 6 2.93 -1.02 -4.57
C ILE A 6 4.02 -1.40 -5.57
N ILE A 7 5.24 -0.90 -5.39
CA ILE A 7 6.38 -1.24 -6.26
C ILE A 7 6.65 -2.75 -6.25
N SER A 8 6.61 -3.38 -5.08
CA SER A 8 6.81 -4.83 -4.94
C SER A 8 5.72 -5.63 -5.65
N ASN A 9 4.44 -5.23 -5.55
CA ASN A 9 3.34 -5.90 -6.23
C ASN A 9 3.41 -5.71 -7.76
N VAL A 10 3.81 -4.53 -8.23
CA VAL A 10 4.06 -4.27 -9.66
C VAL A 10 5.21 -5.11 -10.18
N PHE A 11 6.31 -5.21 -9.43
CA PHE A 11 7.43 -6.07 -9.78
C PHE A 11 7.00 -7.54 -9.87
N LEU A 12 6.18 -8.01 -8.93
CA LEU A 12 5.65 -9.37 -8.92
C LEU A 12 4.80 -9.67 -10.17
N LEU A 13 3.96 -8.73 -10.60
CA LEU A 13 3.22 -8.83 -11.86
C LEU A 13 4.14 -8.94 -13.07
N ILE A 14 5.21 -8.13 -13.13
CA ILE A 14 6.20 -8.18 -14.22
C ILE A 14 6.88 -9.54 -14.27
N VAL A 15 7.32 -10.07 -13.12
CA VAL A 15 7.94 -11.40 -13.04
C VAL A 15 7.00 -12.50 -13.55
N VAL A 16 5.73 -12.45 -13.14
CA VAL A 16 4.74 -13.43 -13.59
C VAL A 16 4.51 -13.34 -15.11
N VAL A 17 4.42 -12.13 -15.67
CA VAL A 17 4.32 -11.94 -17.13
C VAL A 17 5.55 -12.51 -17.85
N LEU A 18 6.75 -12.22 -17.35
CA LEU A 18 7.98 -12.75 -17.94
C LEU A 18 8.03 -14.28 -17.90
N LEU A 19 7.60 -14.89 -16.79
CA LEU A 19 7.51 -16.36 -16.68
C LEU A 19 6.54 -16.96 -17.70
N ILE A 20 5.39 -16.32 -17.94
CA ILE A 20 4.43 -16.80 -18.95
C ILE A 20 5.00 -16.65 -20.37
N VAL A 21 5.72 -15.56 -20.64
CA VAL A 21 6.34 -15.33 -21.96
C VAL A 21 7.45 -16.33 -22.24
N ASP A 22 8.28 -16.64 -21.24
CA ASP A 22 9.45 -17.51 -21.41
C ASP A 22 9.08 -19.00 -21.34
N SER A 23 8.29 -19.40 -20.35
CA SER A 23 7.92 -20.81 -20.11
C SER A 23 6.59 -21.21 -20.74
N GLY A 24 5.84 -20.27 -21.30
CA GLY A 24 4.51 -20.51 -21.86
C GLY A 24 3.41 -20.65 -20.79
N TRP A 25 2.18 -20.83 -21.26
CA TRP A 25 1.03 -21.05 -20.38
C TRP A 25 0.97 -22.51 -19.92
N PRO A 26 0.80 -22.80 -18.62
CA PRO A 26 0.78 -24.17 -18.14
C PRO A 26 -0.47 -24.92 -18.59
N TYR A 27 -0.33 -26.21 -18.87
CA TYR A 27 -1.45 -27.08 -19.30
C TYR A 27 -2.28 -27.62 -18.14
N GLU A 28 -1.68 -27.85 -16.97
CA GLU A 28 -2.43 -28.37 -15.84
C GLU A 28 -3.25 -27.28 -15.15
N LEU A 29 -4.50 -27.62 -14.87
CA LEU A 29 -5.50 -26.72 -14.30
C LEU A 29 -5.07 -26.13 -12.95
N ILE A 30 -4.31 -26.89 -12.15
CA ILE A 30 -3.78 -26.44 -10.85
C ILE A 30 -2.82 -25.26 -11.03
N TYR A 31 -1.88 -25.36 -11.97
CA TYR A 31 -0.92 -24.28 -12.24
C TYR A 31 -1.59 -23.07 -12.88
N GLN A 32 -2.62 -23.26 -13.70
CA GLN A 32 -3.42 -22.16 -14.26
C GLN A 32 -4.16 -21.38 -13.17
N LEU A 33 -4.81 -22.07 -12.23
CA LEU A 33 -5.46 -21.45 -11.07
C LEU A 33 -4.45 -20.71 -10.21
N MET A 34 -3.28 -21.31 -9.97
CA MET A 34 -2.20 -20.69 -9.22
C MET A 34 -1.75 -19.38 -9.87
N LEU A 35 -1.53 -19.39 -11.19
CA LEU A 35 -1.18 -18.21 -11.98
C LEU A 35 -2.24 -17.10 -11.88
N LEU A 36 -3.52 -17.48 -11.95
CA LEU A 36 -4.63 -16.54 -11.82
C LEU A 36 -4.64 -15.88 -10.43
N VAL A 37 -4.40 -16.64 -9.37
CA VAL A 37 -4.27 -16.10 -8.00
C VAL A 37 -3.06 -15.18 -7.88
N PHE A 38 -1.91 -15.56 -8.44
CA PHE A 38 -0.71 -14.72 -8.46
C PHE A 38 -0.88 -13.42 -9.25
N PHE A 39 -1.81 -13.38 -10.21
CA PHE A 39 -2.19 -12.16 -10.91
C PHE A 39 -3.21 -11.34 -10.13
N ALA A 40 -4.25 -11.99 -9.59
CA ALA A 40 -5.37 -11.32 -8.92
C ALA A 40 -4.96 -10.72 -7.57
N ALA A 41 -4.15 -11.42 -6.77
CA ALA A 41 -3.74 -10.96 -5.44
C ALA A 41 -3.00 -9.59 -5.46
N PRO A 42 -1.96 -9.36 -6.28
CA PRO A 42 -1.29 -8.06 -6.33
C PRO A 42 -2.18 -6.95 -6.89
N ILE A 43 -3.08 -7.25 -7.84
CA ILE A 43 -4.04 -6.27 -8.37
C ILE A 43 -5.01 -5.84 -7.26
N ILE A 44 -5.60 -6.78 -6.53
CA ILE A 44 -6.51 -6.51 -5.41
C ILE A 44 -5.77 -5.75 -4.31
N SER A 45 -4.51 -6.12 -4.01
CA SER A 45 -3.67 -5.44 -3.02
C SER A 45 -3.44 -3.98 -3.38
N ILE A 46 -3.07 -3.69 -4.64
CA ILE A 46 -2.88 -2.33 -5.13
C ILE A 46 -4.21 -1.55 -5.06
N PHE A 47 -5.32 -2.15 -5.49
CA PHE A 47 -6.64 -1.50 -5.44
C PHE A 47 -7.04 -1.15 -3.99
N ALA A 48 -6.88 -2.08 -3.06
CA ALA A 48 -7.17 -1.85 -1.64
C ALA A 48 -6.27 -0.75 -1.04
N LEU A 49 -4.98 -0.73 -1.39
CA LEU A 49 -4.05 0.32 -0.95
C LEU A 49 -4.44 1.69 -1.51
N VAL A 50 -4.85 1.76 -2.77
CA VAL A 50 -5.32 3.01 -3.39
C VAL A 50 -6.64 3.48 -2.77
N GLN A 51 -7.61 2.58 -2.56
CA GLN A 51 -8.89 2.92 -1.94
C GLN A 51 -8.73 3.35 -0.47
N SER A 52 -7.76 2.79 0.25
CA SER A 52 -7.42 3.24 1.61
C SER A 52 -6.87 4.67 1.68
N ASN A 53 -6.47 5.30 0.56
CA ASN A 53 -6.13 6.73 0.53
C ASN A 53 -7.36 7.63 0.50
N LEU A 54 -8.50 7.17 -0.01
CA LEU A 54 -9.77 7.93 0.00
C LEU A 54 -10.36 7.98 1.41
N ALA A 55 -10.20 6.91 2.18
CA ALA A 55 -10.46 6.89 3.61
C ALA A 55 -9.30 7.57 4.34
N LYS A 56 -9.33 8.90 4.40
CA LYS A 56 -8.34 9.78 5.04
C LYS A 56 -8.24 9.46 6.55
N SER A 57 -7.58 8.36 6.93
CA SER A 57 -7.15 8.16 8.30
C SER A 57 -5.98 9.10 8.55
N GLU A 58 -6.20 10.07 9.43
CA GLU A 58 -5.14 10.99 9.84
C GLU A 58 -3.95 10.17 10.32
N SER A 59 -2.82 10.33 9.62
CA SER A 59 -1.56 9.71 10.00
C SER A 59 -1.30 9.98 11.48
N TRP A 60 -1.00 8.94 12.26
CA TRP A 60 -0.66 9.06 13.69
C TRP A 60 0.39 10.14 13.97
N LEU A 61 1.31 10.33 13.02
CA LEU A 61 2.34 11.36 13.06
C LEU A 61 1.77 12.79 12.89
N GLY A 62 0.72 12.94 12.08
CA GLY A 62 -0.04 14.19 11.94
C GLY A 62 -0.83 14.53 13.20
N LEU A 63 -1.44 13.53 13.83
CA LEU A 63 -2.11 13.68 15.14
C LEU A 63 -1.12 14.08 16.24
N PHE A 64 0.07 13.48 16.25
CA PHE A 64 1.14 13.85 17.18
C PHE A 64 1.59 15.30 16.99
N MET A 65 1.83 15.71 15.74
CA MET A 65 2.19 17.09 15.40
C MET A 65 1.10 18.09 15.80
N GLN A 66 -0.19 17.74 15.63
CA GLN A 66 -1.30 18.58 16.10
C GLN A 66 -1.28 18.75 17.63
N ARG A 67 -1.11 17.66 18.39
CA ARG A 67 -0.96 17.73 19.85
C ARG A 67 0.17 18.64 20.28
N LYS A 68 1.35 18.46 19.68
CA LYS A 68 2.56 19.25 19.99
C LYS A 68 2.35 20.74 19.71
N LYS A 69 1.64 21.09 18.63
CA LYS A 69 1.24 22.48 18.32
C LYS A 69 0.28 23.07 19.34
N LEU A 70 -0.66 22.28 19.86
CA LEU A 70 -1.61 22.74 20.88
C LEU A 70 -0.90 23.00 22.21
N GLU A 71 0.01 22.13 22.62
CA GLU A 71 0.81 22.30 23.84
C GLU A 71 1.70 23.55 23.79
N GLU A 72 2.33 23.83 22.64
CA GLU A 72 3.16 25.04 22.49
C GLU A 72 2.31 26.33 22.49
N LYS A 73 1.11 26.31 21.90
CA LYS A 73 0.17 27.43 22.00
C LYS A 73 -0.29 27.69 23.44
N GLU A 74 -0.49 26.64 24.21
CA GLU A 74 -0.93 26.75 25.61
C GLU A 74 0.18 27.29 26.52
N LYS A 75 1.42 26.89 26.28
CA LYS A 75 2.61 27.47 26.94
C LYS A 75 2.76 28.96 26.64
N LEU A 76 2.61 29.37 25.38
CA LEU A 76 2.67 30.79 25.00
C LEU A 76 1.56 31.61 25.67
N ARG A 77 0.34 31.07 25.76
CA ARG A 77 -0.79 31.72 26.43
C ARG A 77 -0.54 31.90 27.94
N ASN A 78 0.12 30.94 28.59
CA ASN A 78 0.47 31.06 30.01
C ASN A 78 1.62 32.04 30.27
N LEU A 79 2.49 32.30 29.28
CA LEU A 79 3.56 33.30 29.38
C LEU A 79 3.07 34.73 29.09
N GLN A 80 1.89 34.88 28.47
CA GLN A 80 1.25 36.17 28.19
C GLN A 80 0.25 36.61 29.27
N LYS A 81 0.02 35.77 30.30
CA LYS A 81 -0.71 36.11 31.53
C LYS A 81 0.26 36.54 32.61
#